data_AF-A0A2H6A6F6-F1
#
_entry.id   AF-A0A2H6A6F6-F1
#
_cell.length_a   1.000
_cell.length_b   1.000
_cell.length_c   1.000
_cell.angle_alpha   90.00
_cell.angle_beta   90.00
_cell.angle_gamma   90.00
#
_symmetry.space_group_name_H-M   'P 1'
#
loop_
_entity.id
_entity.type
_entity.pdbx_description
1 polymer ?
#
loop_
_entity_poly.entity_id
_entity_poly.type
_entity_poly.pdbx_seq_one_letter_code
_entity_poly.pdbx_strand_id
1 'polypeptide(L)'
;MMPFGLAVWLAAGVAVLQGVPGVVQVGRVTAVYWPGDEGIAAALAELADRPYEWPGIGTFAPDELRLIVARRRIFDSVTAGRVPGWGAGAAFPGSKTVVVRLGGDARRVLKHELAHLALHSVVRRPPRWFDEGYAAFAAGEWGRLDALRVNLEILRGRIPDLRELDAALRAGTGEAEAAYALATTAVLLLNRLGGPRGLEPLIKALSSGEDFDGALRITYGMTLGQFETLWREDLRGRYGWLVLGTSLAVLWAVVLAVVGTVWGLRRRRYREKKKALDEGWVVDA
;
A
#
# COMPACT_ATOMS: atom_id res chain seq x y z
N MET A 1 -1.66 -43.41 -13.29
CA MET A 1 -1.88 -42.91 -14.67
C MET A 1 -2.71 -41.63 -14.59
N MET A 2 -2.30 -40.61 -15.35
CA MET A 2 -2.71 -39.18 -15.34
C MET A 2 -4.23 -38.89 -15.27
N PRO A 3 -4.64 -37.70 -14.79
CA PRO A 3 -4.76 -36.56 -15.71
C PRO A 3 -4.22 -35.23 -15.14
N PHE A 4 -3.17 -34.71 -15.78
CA PHE A 4 -2.90 -33.27 -15.89
C PHE A 4 -3.56 -32.79 -17.17
N GLY A 5 -4.49 -31.84 -17.08
CA GLY A 5 -5.10 -31.27 -18.28
C GLY A 5 -6.14 -30.21 -17.95
N LEU A 6 -5.70 -28.94 -17.89
CA LEU A 6 -6.52 -27.77 -18.23
C LEU A 6 -5.78 -26.42 -18.23
N ALA A 7 -4.51 -26.34 -17.81
CA ALA A 7 -3.80 -25.05 -17.73
C ALA A 7 -3.00 -24.62 -18.98
N VAL A 8 -2.87 -25.46 -20.01
CA VAL A 8 -1.90 -25.23 -21.10
C VAL A 8 -2.47 -24.45 -22.31
N TRP A 9 -3.79 -24.35 -22.48
CA TRP A 9 -4.36 -23.84 -23.73
C TRP A 9 -4.63 -22.33 -23.82
N LEU A 10 -4.56 -21.57 -22.72
CA LEU A 10 -4.76 -20.11 -22.78
C LEU A 10 -3.49 -19.33 -23.18
N ALA A 11 -2.32 -19.97 -23.22
CA ALA A 11 -1.07 -19.34 -23.65
C ALA A 11 -0.91 -19.24 -25.17
N ALA A 12 -1.62 -20.07 -25.95
CA ALA A 12 -1.36 -20.22 -27.39
C ALA A 12 -1.79 -18.99 -28.23
N GLY A 13 -2.86 -18.28 -27.84
CA GLY A 13 -3.36 -17.13 -28.60
C GLY A 13 -2.56 -15.84 -28.39
N VAL A 14 -1.93 -15.67 -27.22
CA VAL A 14 -1.13 -14.47 -26.88
C VAL A 14 0.32 -14.61 -27.35
N ALA A 15 0.83 -15.84 -27.43
CA ALA A 15 2.20 -16.14 -27.84
C ALA A 15 2.54 -15.69 -29.29
N VAL A 16 1.54 -15.64 -30.18
CA VAL A 16 1.78 -15.38 -31.61
C VAL A 16 2.17 -13.91 -31.91
N LEU A 17 1.85 -12.95 -31.03
CA LEU A 17 2.08 -11.52 -31.26
C LEU A 17 3.21 -10.89 -30.41
N GLN A 18 3.86 -11.64 -29.51
CA GLN A 18 4.80 -11.07 -28.52
C GLN A 18 6.15 -11.81 -28.46
N GLY A 19 6.37 -12.83 -29.29
CA GLY A 19 7.59 -13.65 -29.28
C GLY A 19 7.52 -14.82 -28.30
N VAL A 20 8.33 -15.85 -28.55
CA VAL A 20 8.45 -17.02 -27.67
C VAL A 20 9.13 -16.61 -26.36
N PRO A 21 8.57 -16.93 -25.18
CA PRO A 21 9.21 -16.59 -23.92
C PRO A 21 10.51 -17.38 -23.72
N GLY A 22 11.50 -16.71 -23.16
CA GLY A 22 12.74 -17.32 -22.68
C GLY A 22 12.64 -17.73 -21.21
N VAL A 23 13.57 -18.57 -20.76
CA VAL A 23 13.69 -18.99 -19.36
C VAL A 23 15.13 -18.84 -18.90
N VAL A 24 15.33 -18.24 -17.73
CA VAL A 24 16.62 -18.18 -17.04
C VAL A 24 16.47 -18.80 -15.65
N GLN A 25 17.40 -19.67 -15.28
CA GLN A 25 17.44 -20.30 -13.96
C GLN A 25 18.50 -19.58 -13.11
N VAL A 26 18.11 -19.12 -11.93
CA VAL A 26 19.03 -18.54 -10.93
C VAL A 26 18.75 -19.20 -9.60
N GLY A 27 19.66 -20.06 -9.14
CA GLY A 27 19.46 -20.84 -7.91
C GLY A 27 18.14 -21.63 -7.97
N ARG A 28 17.23 -21.32 -7.05
CA ARG A 28 15.90 -21.95 -6.94
C ARG A 28 14.82 -21.28 -7.78
N VAL A 29 15.17 -20.20 -8.47
CA VAL A 29 14.22 -19.35 -9.19
C VAL A 29 14.28 -19.65 -10.68
N THR A 30 13.15 -20.06 -11.24
CA THR A 30 12.93 -20.16 -12.69
C THR A 30 12.22 -18.91 -13.17
N ALA A 31 12.95 -18.00 -13.82
CA ALA A 31 12.40 -16.76 -14.34
C ALA A 31 12.02 -16.88 -15.82
N VAL A 32 10.75 -16.62 -16.13
CA VAL A 32 10.18 -16.57 -17.48
C VAL A 32 10.14 -15.12 -17.94
N TYR A 33 10.66 -14.85 -19.14
CA TYR A 33 10.78 -13.50 -19.69
C TYR A 33 10.45 -13.45 -21.19
N TRP A 34 10.31 -12.24 -21.74
CA TRP A 34 10.09 -12.00 -23.17
C TRP A 34 11.30 -11.34 -23.83
N PRO A 35 11.45 -11.44 -25.17
CA PRO A 35 12.63 -10.92 -25.87
C PRO A 35 13.00 -9.49 -25.46
N GLY A 36 14.26 -9.30 -25.07
CA GLY A 36 14.80 -8.02 -24.59
C GLY A 36 14.77 -7.80 -23.07
N ASP A 37 14.12 -8.68 -22.30
CA ASP A 37 13.96 -8.51 -20.84
C ASP A 37 14.81 -9.50 -20.00
N GLU A 38 15.70 -10.28 -20.63
CA GLU A 38 16.53 -11.32 -19.98
C GLU A 38 17.37 -10.80 -18.81
N GLY A 39 18.12 -9.71 -19.02
CA GLY A 39 18.99 -9.16 -17.97
C GLY A 39 18.22 -8.68 -16.75
N ILE A 40 17.03 -8.10 -16.95
CA ILE A 40 16.16 -7.68 -15.84
C ILE A 40 15.56 -8.90 -15.16
N ALA A 41 15.15 -9.93 -15.92
CA ALA A 41 14.61 -11.17 -15.37
C ALA A 41 15.64 -11.91 -14.52
N ALA A 42 16.89 -12.02 -14.99
CA ALA A 42 18.00 -12.59 -14.22
C ALA A 42 18.25 -11.79 -12.93
N ALA A 43 18.31 -10.46 -13.00
CA ALA A 43 18.51 -9.62 -11.81
C ALA A 43 17.37 -9.72 -10.79
N LEU A 44 16.12 -9.84 -11.24
CA LEU A 44 14.97 -10.07 -10.36
C LEU A 44 14.98 -11.49 -9.78
N ALA A 45 15.42 -12.49 -10.55
CA ALA A 45 15.57 -13.86 -10.06
C ALA A 45 16.67 -13.96 -8.99
N GLU A 46 17.82 -13.32 -9.19
CA GLU A 46 18.88 -13.19 -8.19
C GLU A 46 18.38 -12.51 -6.91
N LEU A 47 17.52 -11.49 -7.04
CA LEU A 47 16.92 -10.83 -5.89
C LEU A 47 15.97 -11.78 -5.16
N ALA A 48 15.14 -12.52 -5.89
CA ALA A 48 14.18 -13.46 -5.33
C ALA A 48 14.82 -14.69 -4.65
N ASP A 49 15.99 -15.13 -5.11
CA ASP A 49 16.69 -16.27 -4.51
C ASP A 49 17.38 -15.92 -3.17
N ARG A 50 17.48 -14.63 -2.82
CA ARG A 50 18.13 -14.22 -1.57
C ARG A 50 17.35 -14.71 -0.34
N PRO A 51 18.06 -15.06 0.76
CA PRO A 51 17.40 -15.28 2.03
C PRO A 51 16.86 -13.93 2.54
N TYR A 52 15.57 -13.94 2.91
CA TYR A 52 14.90 -12.82 3.55
C TYR A 52 14.47 -13.22 4.95
N GLU A 53 14.69 -12.31 5.89
CA GLU A 53 14.07 -12.34 7.21
C GLU A 53 12.71 -11.66 7.13
N TRP A 54 11.65 -12.43 7.39
CA TRP A 54 10.28 -11.96 7.31
C TRP A 54 9.72 -11.70 8.72
N PRO A 55 9.19 -10.50 9.02
CA PRO A 55 8.76 -10.14 10.37
C PRO A 55 7.76 -11.14 10.98
N GLY A 56 8.16 -11.82 12.05
CA GLY A 56 7.32 -12.80 12.74
C GLY A 56 7.21 -14.17 12.07
N ILE A 57 7.87 -14.39 10.92
CA ILE A 57 7.99 -15.70 10.26
C ILE A 57 9.43 -16.23 10.37
N GLY A 58 10.42 -15.34 10.33
CA GLY A 58 11.85 -15.68 10.26
C GLY A 58 12.31 -15.89 8.82
N THR A 59 13.36 -16.69 8.64
CA THR A 59 13.88 -16.99 7.30
C THR A 59 12.89 -17.85 6.52
N PHE A 60 12.40 -17.35 5.39
CA PHE A 60 11.61 -18.14 4.43
C PHE A 60 12.20 -18.02 3.04
N ALA A 61 12.40 -19.18 2.42
CA ALA A 61 12.75 -19.28 1.02
C ALA A 61 12.12 -20.56 0.43
N PRO A 62 11.31 -20.45 -0.63
CA PRO A 62 10.69 -21.62 -1.23
C PRO A 62 11.73 -22.52 -1.92
N ASP A 63 11.51 -23.83 -1.91
CA ASP A 63 12.40 -24.81 -2.58
C ASP A 63 12.50 -24.58 -4.10
N GLU A 64 11.42 -24.08 -4.69
CA GLU A 64 11.30 -23.70 -6.09
C GLU A 64 10.41 -22.46 -6.17
N LEU A 65 10.81 -21.48 -6.97
CA LEU A 65 10.03 -20.29 -7.26
C LEU A 65 9.93 -20.07 -8.76
N ARG A 66 8.71 -19.93 -9.28
CA ARG A 66 8.52 -19.47 -10.66
C ARG A 66 8.28 -17.98 -10.68
N LEU A 67 9.19 -17.24 -11.30
CA LEU A 67 9.06 -15.80 -11.50
C LEU A 67 8.64 -15.52 -12.94
N ILE A 68 7.56 -14.78 -13.17
CA ILE A 68 7.14 -14.36 -14.51
C ILE A 68 7.33 -12.85 -14.59
N VAL A 69 8.24 -12.41 -15.46
CA VAL A 69 8.55 -11.01 -15.67
C VAL A 69 7.90 -10.56 -16.98
N ALA A 70 6.91 -9.68 -16.89
CA ALA A 70 6.05 -9.34 -18.01
C ALA A 70 5.81 -7.84 -18.15
N ARG A 71 5.69 -7.34 -19.38
CA ARG A 71 5.20 -5.97 -19.64
C ARG A 71 3.68 -5.92 -19.48
N ARG A 72 3.08 -4.71 -19.32
CA ARG A 72 1.64 -4.54 -18.98
C ARG A 72 0.68 -5.43 -19.77
N ARG A 73 0.77 -5.44 -21.11
CA ARG A 73 -0.10 -6.27 -21.96
C ARG A 73 -0.02 -7.77 -21.64
N ILE A 74 1.20 -8.27 -21.42
CA ILE A 74 1.44 -9.68 -21.12
C ILE A 74 1.00 -9.98 -19.68
N PHE A 75 1.27 -9.07 -18.75
CA PHE A 75 0.84 -9.16 -17.35
C PHE A 75 -0.68 -9.32 -17.24
N ASP A 76 -1.46 -8.49 -17.94
CA ASP A 76 -2.93 -8.55 -17.92
C ASP A 76 -3.44 -9.90 -18.45
N SER A 77 -2.77 -10.45 -19.46
CA SER A 77 -3.10 -11.76 -20.04
C SER A 77 -2.75 -12.95 -19.14
N VAL A 78 -1.56 -12.94 -18.53
CA VAL A 78 -1.05 -14.02 -17.67
C VAL A 78 -1.83 -14.08 -16.35
N THR A 79 -2.25 -12.92 -15.85
CA THR A 79 -3.07 -12.84 -14.63
C THR A 79 -4.56 -13.11 -14.90
N ALA A 80 -4.95 -13.35 -16.16
CA ALA A 80 -6.33 -13.51 -16.60
C ALA A 80 -7.25 -12.38 -16.11
N GLY A 81 -6.72 -11.16 -15.98
CA GLY A 81 -7.43 -10.01 -15.42
C GLY A 81 -7.88 -10.17 -13.96
N ARG A 82 -7.40 -11.20 -13.23
CA ARG A 82 -7.74 -11.44 -11.82
C ARG A 82 -7.01 -10.51 -10.85
N VAL A 83 -5.99 -9.82 -11.36
CA VAL A 83 -5.25 -8.80 -10.64
C VAL A 83 -5.83 -7.46 -11.03
N PRO A 84 -6.17 -6.57 -10.07
CA PRO A 84 -6.70 -5.25 -10.38
C PRO A 84 -5.79 -4.50 -11.36
N GLY A 85 -6.36 -3.67 -12.24
CA GLY A 85 -5.61 -3.01 -13.33
C GLY A 85 -4.49 -2.05 -12.88
N TRP A 86 -4.40 -1.71 -11.59
CA TRP A 86 -3.29 -0.96 -10.99
C TRP A 86 -2.18 -1.85 -10.41
N GLY A 87 -2.43 -3.15 -10.24
CA GLY A 87 -1.46 -4.11 -9.72
C GLY A 87 -0.17 -4.12 -10.55
N ALA A 88 0.95 -3.96 -9.88
CA ALA A 88 2.28 -4.10 -10.49
C ALA A 88 2.86 -5.50 -10.30
N GLY A 89 2.23 -6.33 -9.46
CA GLY A 89 2.65 -7.70 -9.19
C GLY A 89 1.47 -8.57 -8.77
N ALA A 90 1.71 -9.88 -8.72
CA ALA A 90 0.79 -10.85 -8.14
C ALA A 90 1.51 -12.12 -7.68
N ALA A 91 1.19 -12.58 -6.47
CA ALA A 91 1.64 -13.85 -5.94
C ALA A 91 0.52 -14.92 -6.03
N PHE A 92 0.93 -16.12 -6.41
CA PHE A 92 0.10 -17.33 -6.41
C PHE A 92 0.76 -18.36 -5.49
N PRO A 93 0.44 -18.35 -4.17
CA PRO A 93 1.09 -19.23 -3.19
C PRO A 93 0.97 -20.72 -3.53
N GLY A 94 -0.20 -21.17 -3.98
CA GLY A 94 -0.45 -22.58 -4.31
C GLY A 94 0.43 -23.15 -5.43
N SER A 95 0.95 -22.31 -6.32
CA SER A 95 1.86 -22.70 -7.39
C SER A 95 3.27 -22.13 -7.24
N LYS A 96 3.60 -21.54 -6.07
CA LYS A 96 4.87 -20.84 -5.81
C LYS A 96 5.27 -19.92 -6.98
N THR A 97 4.30 -19.20 -7.52
CA THR A 97 4.48 -18.35 -8.71
C THR A 97 4.34 -16.89 -8.32
N VAL A 98 5.27 -16.06 -8.75
CA VAL A 98 5.18 -14.60 -8.64
C VAL A 98 5.22 -14.03 -10.04
N VAL A 99 4.33 -13.08 -10.32
CA VAL A 99 4.27 -12.34 -11.57
C VAL A 99 4.62 -10.88 -11.25
N VAL A 100 5.61 -10.32 -11.93
CA VAL A 100 6.02 -8.92 -11.76
C VAL A 100 5.86 -8.19 -13.09
N ARG A 101 5.16 -7.07 -13.05
CA ARG A 101 5.02 -6.16 -14.18
C ARG A 101 6.26 -5.28 -14.28
N LEU A 102 6.86 -5.22 -15.46
CA LEU A 102 7.94 -4.30 -15.77
C LEU A 102 7.39 -2.85 -15.81
N GLY A 103 8.01 -1.99 -15.01
CA GLY A 103 7.66 -0.57 -14.84
C GLY A 103 7.65 -0.15 -13.37
N GLY A 104 8.00 1.12 -13.10
CA GLY A 104 8.17 1.60 -11.73
C GLY A 104 9.29 0.85 -10.99
N ASP A 105 9.09 0.60 -9.70
CA ASP A 105 10.05 -0.12 -8.86
C ASP A 105 9.71 -1.61 -8.75
N ALA A 106 10.11 -2.38 -9.77
CA ALA A 106 9.87 -3.82 -9.85
C ALA A 106 10.53 -4.62 -8.71
N ARG A 107 11.60 -4.10 -8.10
CA ARG A 107 12.30 -4.75 -6.98
C ARG A 107 11.45 -4.70 -5.72
N ARG A 108 10.88 -3.53 -5.42
CA ARG A 108 9.94 -3.35 -4.32
C ARG A 108 8.69 -4.21 -4.49
N VAL A 109 8.12 -4.21 -5.69
CA VAL A 109 6.97 -5.06 -6.02
C VAL A 109 7.29 -6.54 -5.81
N LEU A 110 8.42 -7.02 -6.32
CA LEU A 110 8.86 -8.41 -6.12
C LEU A 110 8.93 -8.75 -4.62
N LYS A 111 9.52 -7.88 -3.80
CA LYS A 111 9.61 -8.11 -2.35
C LYS A 111 8.23 -8.16 -1.68
N HIS A 112 7.27 -7.33 -2.11
CA HIS A 112 5.86 -7.39 -1.68
C HIS A 112 5.23 -8.74 -2.03
N GLU A 113 5.38 -9.21 -3.28
CA GLU A 113 4.82 -10.51 -3.70
C GLU A 113 5.48 -11.70 -2.99
N LEU A 114 6.79 -11.64 -2.71
CA LEU A 114 7.48 -12.65 -1.91
C LEU A 114 7.00 -12.67 -0.45
N ALA A 115 6.63 -11.51 0.10
CA ALA A 115 6.06 -11.44 1.44
C ALA A 115 4.70 -12.16 1.53
N HIS A 116 3.87 -12.08 0.49
CA HIS A 116 2.65 -12.90 0.39
C HIS A 116 2.99 -14.39 0.39
N LEU A 117 3.97 -14.84 -0.39
CA LEU A 117 4.39 -16.24 -0.37
C LEU A 117 4.85 -16.69 1.02
N ALA A 118 5.66 -15.86 1.70
CA ALA A 118 6.12 -16.13 3.05
C ALA A 118 4.94 -16.25 4.03
N LEU A 119 4.01 -15.30 4.01
CA LEU A 119 2.84 -15.32 4.88
C LEU A 119 1.96 -16.54 4.64
N HIS A 120 1.63 -16.83 3.38
CA HIS A 120 0.77 -17.95 3.00
C HIS A 120 1.43 -19.32 3.20
N SER A 121 2.75 -19.37 3.43
CA SER A 121 3.43 -20.61 3.83
C SER A 121 3.08 -21.06 5.24
N VAL A 122 2.67 -20.12 6.11
CA VAL A 122 2.36 -20.40 7.52
C VAL A 122 0.91 -20.05 7.90
N VAL A 123 0.26 -19.12 7.21
CA VAL A 123 -1.14 -18.71 7.45
C VAL A 123 -2.00 -19.01 6.23
N ARG A 124 -3.03 -19.87 6.37
CA ARG A 124 -3.85 -20.30 5.22
C ARG A 124 -4.82 -19.26 4.69
N ARG A 125 -5.49 -18.50 5.56
CA ARG A 125 -6.60 -17.60 5.19
C ARG A 125 -6.61 -16.33 6.04
N PRO A 126 -5.57 -15.48 5.90
CA PRO A 126 -5.59 -14.18 6.57
C PRO A 126 -6.71 -13.29 6.02
N PRO A 127 -7.29 -12.37 6.83
CA PRO A 127 -8.07 -11.25 6.33
C PRO A 127 -7.28 -10.44 5.29
N ARG A 128 -7.95 -9.82 4.31
CA ARG A 128 -7.25 -9.18 3.19
C ARG A 128 -6.42 -7.99 3.64
N TRP A 129 -6.89 -7.20 4.60
CA TRP A 129 -6.14 -6.11 5.21
C TRP A 129 -4.86 -6.60 5.89
N PHE A 130 -4.88 -7.78 6.51
CA PHE A 130 -3.69 -8.31 7.14
C PHE A 130 -2.69 -8.80 6.10
N ASP A 131 -3.17 -9.52 5.07
CA ASP A 131 -2.35 -10.03 3.97
C ASP A 131 -1.60 -8.89 3.25
N GLU A 132 -2.34 -7.85 2.84
CA GLU A 132 -1.78 -6.70 2.12
C GLU A 132 -0.93 -5.80 3.01
N GLY A 133 -1.38 -5.55 4.23
CA GLY A 133 -0.64 -4.75 5.21
C GLY A 133 0.67 -5.42 5.63
N TYR A 134 0.66 -6.74 5.76
CA TYR A 134 1.85 -7.53 6.07
C TYR A 134 2.86 -7.46 4.94
N ALA A 135 2.40 -7.68 3.70
CA ALA A 135 3.27 -7.63 2.54
C ALA A 135 3.92 -6.25 2.37
N ALA A 136 3.14 -5.18 2.53
CA ALA A 136 3.66 -3.81 2.46
C ALA A 136 4.63 -3.47 3.61
N PHE A 137 4.32 -3.91 4.83
CA PHE A 137 5.19 -3.75 5.99
C PHE A 137 6.53 -4.48 5.80
N ALA A 138 6.48 -5.76 5.42
CA ALA A 138 7.66 -6.60 5.24
C ALA A 138 8.52 -6.17 4.03
N ALA A 139 7.89 -5.65 2.98
CA ALA A 139 8.59 -5.07 1.85
C ALA A 139 9.24 -3.71 2.18
N GLY A 140 8.81 -3.03 3.25
CA GLY A 140 9.35 -1.73 3.66
C GLY A 140 8.78 -0.56 2.85
N GLU A 141 7.51 -0.62 2.48
CA GLU A 141 6.89 0.34 1.56
C GLU A 141 6.39 1.61 2.26
N TRP A 142 7.31 2.34 2.89
CA TRP A 142 7.01 3.54 3.67
C TRP A 142 6.31 4.65 2.88
N GLY A 143 6.58 4.76 1.58
CA GLY A 143 5.93 5.77 0.72
C GLY A 143 4.39 5.64 0.66
N ARG A 144 3.82 4.45 0.93
CA ARG A 144 2.36 4.30 1.06
C ARG A 144 1.83 5.02 2.29
N LEU A 145 2.60 5.07 3.39
CA LEU A 145 2.22 5.81 4.58
C LEU A 145 2.25 7.33 4.36
N ASP A 146 3.10 7.83 3.44
CA ASP A 146 3.09 9.23 3.05
C ASP A 146 1.84 9.58 2.23
N ALA A 147 1.44 8.71 1.30
CA ALA A 147 0.17 8.86 0.59
C ALA A 147 -1.04 8.86 1.56
N LEU A 148 -0.98 8.05 2.62
CA LEU A 148 -2.00 8.09 3.68
C LEU A 148 -2.04 9.44 4.40
N ARG A 149 -0.90 10.08 4.66
CA ARG A 149 -0.88 11.44 5.26
C ARG A 149 -1.59 12.44 4.37
N VAL A 150 -1.35 12.39 3.06
CA VAL A 150 -2.01 13.27 2.07
C VAL A 150 -3.51 12.98 1.97
N ASN A 151 -3.90 11.71 1.99
CA ASN A 151 -5.29 11.27 1.84
C ASN A 151 -6.11 11.38 3.14
N LEU A 152 -5.50 11.29 4.33
CA LEU A 152 -6.20 11.44 5.61
C LEU A 152 -6.79 12.84 5.80
N GLU A 153 -6.18 13.86 5.18
CA GLU A 153 -6.72 15.21 5.13
C GLU A 153 -8.10 15.24 4.45
N ILE A 154 -8.30 14.36 3.46
CA ILE A 154 -9.55 14.20 2.69
C ILE A 154 -10.50 13.21 3.39
N LEU A 155 -9.97 12.15 4.02
CA LEU A 155 -10.74 11.15 4.81
C LEU A 155 -11.26 11.68 6.15
N ARG A 156 -11.16 12.99 6.43
CA ARG A 156 -11.79 13.65 7.61
C ARG A 156 -13.31 13.50 7.70
N GLY A 157 -13.92 12.80 6.74
CA GLY A 157 -15.28 12.28 6.84
C GLY A 157 -15.44 11.00 7.66
N ARG A 158 -14.49 10.03 7.66
CA ARG A 158 -14.52 8.78 8.48
C ARG A 158 -13.28 7.89 8.24
N ILE A 159 -12.78 7.19 9.28
CA ILE A 159 -11.85 6.05 9.14
C ILE A 159 -12.66 4.75 8.99
N PRO A 160 -12.45 3.94 7.92
CA PRO A 160 -13.21 2.71 7.72
C PRO A 160 -12.97 1.67 8.83
N ASP A 161 -13.90 0.74 9.00
CA ASP A 161 -13.66 -0.45 9.84
C ASP A 161 -12.85 -1.49 9.08
N LEU A 162 -12.39 -2.54 9.75
CA LEU A 162 -11.56 -3.56 9.11
C LEU A 162 -12.33 -4.34 8.03
N ARG A 163 -13.65 -4.44 8.15
CA ARG A 163 -14.51 -5.11 7.16
C ARG A 163 -14.65 -4.27 5.89
N GLU A 164 -14.88 -2.97 6.04
CA GLU A 164 -14.91 -1.99 4.95
C GLU A 164 -13.55 -1.88 4.27
N LEU A 165 -12.46 -1.92 5.05
CA LEU A 165 -11.09 -1.96 4.53
C LEU A 165 -10.85 -3.22 3.68
N ASP A 166 -11.28 -4.38 4.17
CA ASP A 166 -11.24 -5.65 3.42
C ASP A 166 -12.02 -5.56 2.09
N ALA A 167 -13.20 -4.94 2.12
CA ALA A 167 -14.02 -4.75 0.93
C ALA A 167 -13.36 -3.80 -0.08
N ALA A 168 -12.78 -2.70 0.37
CA ALA A 168 -12.07 -1.74 -0.47
C ALA A 168 -10.85 -2.36 -1.16
N LEU A 169 -10.05 -3.15 -0.42
CA LEU A 169 -8.90 -3.87 -0.97
C LEU A 169 -9.31 -4.91 -2.04
N ARG A 170 -10.46 -5.57 -1.85
CA ARG A 170 -11.00 -6.52 -2.84
C ARG A 170 -11.57 -5.83 -4.09
N ALA A 171 -12.18 -4.66 -3.93
CA ALA A 171 -12.78 -3.90 -5.02
C ALA A 171 -11.73 -3.37 -6.00
N GLY A 172 -10.51 -3.09 -5.53
CA GLY A 172 -9.38 -2.72 -6.38
C GLY A 172 -9.66 -1.47 -7.23
N THR A 173 -10.32 -0.46 -6.67
CA THR A 173 -10.61 0.83 -7.33
C THR A 173 -9.49 1.85 -7.07
N GLY A 174 -9.55 3.04 -7.69
CA GLY A 174 -8.53 4.10 -7.56
C GLY A 174 -8.26 4.63 -6.13
N GLU A 175 -9.07 4.24 -5.15
CA GLU A 175 -8.84 4.48 -3.71
C GLU A 175 -7.89 3.45 -3.07
N ALA A 176 -7.36 2.51 -3.86
CA ALA A 176 -6.54 1.40 -3.41
C ALA A 176 -5.34 1.85 -2.57
N GLU A 177 -4.60 2.89 -2.97
CA GLU A 177 -3.37 3.29 -2.25
C GLU A 177 -3.64 3.68 -0.78
N ALA A 178 -4.76 4.36 -0.49
CA ALA A 178 -5.14 4.70 0.88
C ALA A 178 -5.53 3.44 1.68
N ALA A 179 -6.26 2.51 1.06
CA ALA A 179 -6.62 1.24 1.69
C ALA A 179 -5.37 0.38 2.00
N TYR A 180 -4.42 0.29 1.07
CA TYR A 180 -3.12 -0.36 1.29
C TYR A 180 -2.38 0.26 2.47
N ALA A 181 -2.30 1.58 2.51
CA ALA A 181 -1.60 2.26 3.58
C ALA A 181 -2.29 2.10 4.94
N LEU A 182 -3.63 2.17 4.99
CA LEU A 182 -4.42 1.87 6.20
C LEU A 182 -4.15 0.44 6.69
N ALA A 183 -4.17 -0.54 5.80
CA ALA A 183 -3.83 -1.93 6.10
C ALA A 183 -2.42 -2.06 6.70
N THR A 184 -1.42 -1.38 6.12
CA THR A 184 -0.05 -1.33 6.66
C THR A 184 -0.02 -0.74 8.07
N THR A 185 -0.80 0.31 8.36
CA THR A 185 -0.84 0.89 9.73
C THR A 185 -1.43 -0.07 10.76
N ALA A 186 -2.42 -0.89 10.38
CA ALA A 186 -2.99 -1.90 11.26
C ALA A 186 -1.94 -2.95 11.63
N VAL A 187 -1.18 -3.45 10.64
CA VAL A 187 -0.09 -4.41 10.88
C VAL A 187 1.05 -3.79 11.69
N LEU A 188 1.40 -2.53 11.43
CA LEU A 188 2.38 -1.80 12.26
C LEU A 188 1.96 -1.66 13.71
N LEU A 189 0.66 -1.51 13.99
CA LEU A 189 0.14 -1.53 15.35
C LEU A 189 0.25 -2.91 15.97
N LEU A 190 -0.14 -3.98 15.27
CA LEU A 190 0.03 -5.36 15.75
C LEU A 190 1.50 -5.68 16.06
N ASN A 191 2.41 -5.26 15.18
CA ASN A 191 3.84 -5.42 15.38
C ASN A 191 4.31 -4.68 16.65
N ARG A 192 3.79 -3.48 16.93
CA ARG A 192 4.10 -2.75 18.17
C ARG A 192 3.51 -3.43 19.41
N LEU A 193 2.29 -3.94 19.33
CA LEU A 193 1.63 -4.65 20.44
C LEU A 193 2.39 -5.92 20.85
N GLY A 194 3.06 -6.58 19.90
CA GLY A 194 3.91 -7.74 20.20
C GLY A 194 5.26 -7.41 20.83
N GLY A 195 5.59 -6.13 20.99
CA GLY A 195 6.81 -5.67 21.64
C GLY A 195 8.06 -6.23 20.96
N PRO A 196 9.05 -6.75 21.71
CA PRO A 196 10.29 -7.28 21.14
C PRO A 196 10.11 -8.45 20.16
N ARG A 197 9.00 -9.20 20.28
CA ARG A 197 8.71 -10.36 19.39
C ARG A 197 7.91 -9.96 18.15
N GLY A 198 7.47 -8.70 18.06
CA GLY A 198 6.73 -8.20 16.90
C GLY A 198 5.51 -9.07 16.55
N LEU A 199 5.40 -9.45 15.28
CA LEU A 199 4.28 -10.28 14.79
C LEU A 199 4.40 -11.78 15.11
N GLU A 200 5.55 -12.25 15.61
CA GLU A 200 5.82 -13.69 15.82
C GLU A 200 4.71 -14.40 16.63
N PRO A 201 4.24 -13.86 17.77
CA PRO A 201 3.24 -14.58 18.57
C PRO A 201 1.88 -14.69 17.88
N LEU A 202 1.49 -13.66 17.11
CA LEU A 202 0.24 -13.63 16.36
C LEU A 202 0.27 -14.61 15.19
N ILE A 203 1.37 -14.58 14.41
CA ILE A 203 1.55 -15.49 13.28
C ILE A 203 1.60 -16.94 13.76
N LYS A 204 2.23 -17.21 14.92
CA LYS A 204 2.24 -18.53 15.54
C LYS A 204 0.83 -19.03 15.93
N ALA A 205 -0.02 -18.14 16.46
CA ALA A 205 -1.40 -18.50 16.76
C ALA A 205 -2.19 -18.80 15.48
N LEU A 206 -2.06 -17.96 14.45
CA LEU A 206 -2.70 -18.16 13.14
C LEU A 206 -2.24 -19.44 12.44
N SER A 207 -0.96 -19.77 12.52
CA SER A 207 -0.41 -21.00 11.92
C SER A 207 -0.87 -22.27 12.63
N SER A 208 -1.32 -22.15 13.88
CA SER A 208 -1.91 -23.25 14.66
C SER A 208 -3.38 -23.52 14.29
N GLY A 209 -3.96 -22.76 13.36
CA GLY A 209 -5.30 -22.97 12.84
C GLY A 209 -6.39 -22.11 13.49
N GLU A 210 -6.01 -21.23 14.41
CA GLU A 210 -6.93 -20.26 15.01
C GLU A 210 -7.47 -19.27 13.96
N ASP A 211 -8.73 -18.87 14.13
CA ASP A 211 -9.24 -17.72 13.38
C ASP A 211 -8.58 -16.43 13.88
N PHE A 212 -8.77 -15.32 13.14
CA PHE A 212 -8.07 -14.09 13.46
C PHE A 212 -8.52 -13.47 14.80
N ASP A 213 -9.78 -13.63 15.21
CA ASP A 213 -10.27 -13.14 16.51
C ASP A 213 -9.67 -13.98 17.66
N GLY A 214 -9.68 -15.31 17.52
CA GLY A 214 -9.06 -16.25 18.44
C GLY A 214 -7.56 -16.00 18.60
N ALA A 215 -6.84 -15.79 17.49
CA ALA A 215 -5.42 -15.46 17.52
C ALA A 215 -5.14 -14.15 18.27
N LEU A 216 -5.93 -13.09 18.05
CA LEU A 216 -5.80 -11.84 18.80
C LEU A 216 -6.07 -12.01 20.30
N ARG A 217 -7.07 -12.83 20.67
CA ARG A 217 -7.38 -13.11 22.08
C ARG A 217 -6.24 -13.85 22.77
N ILE A 218 -5.69 -14.87 22.12
CA ILE A 218 -4.58 -15.66 22.64
C ILE A 218 -3.32 -14.80 22.77
N THR A 219 -3.03 -13.99 21.75
CA THR A 219 -1.78 -13.23 21.69
C THR A 219 -1.79 -11.95 22.53
N TYR A 220 -2.88 -11.18 22.47
CA TYR A 220 -2.95 -9.83 23.04
C TYR A 220 -4.06 -9.65 24.07
N GLY A 221 -4.85 -10.69 24.37
CA GLY A 221 -5.95 -10.61 25.33
C GLY A 221 -7.11 -9.73 24.87
N MET A 222 -7.25 -9.48 23.56
CA MET A 222 -8.29 -8.62 23.01
C MET A 222 -8.99 -9.25 21.81
N THR A 223 -10.24 -8.83 21.60
CA THR A 223 -11.03 -9.18 20.42
C THR A 223 -10.61 -8.36 19.20
N LEU A 224 -10.98 -8.81 18.00
CA LEU A 224 -10.83 -8.08 16.75
C LEU A 224 -11.53 -6.72 16.79
N GLY A 225 -12.70 -6.64 17.41
CA GLY A 225 -13.43 -5.38 17.59
C GLY A 225 -12.68 -4.39 18.49
N GLN A 226 -12.10 -4.87 19.59
CA GLN A 226 -11.27 -4.03 20.46
C GLN A 226 -9.98 -3.58 19.75
N PHE A 227 -9.34 -4.46 19.00
CA PHE A 227 -8.20 -4.11 18.16
C PHE A 227 -8.57 -3.02 17.13
N GLU A 228 -9.72 -3.14 16.47
CA GLU A 228 -10.19 -2.13 15.52
C GLU A 228 -10.40 -0.76 16.18
N THR A 229 -11.03 -0.72 17.36
CA THR A 229 -11.18 0.52 18.14
C THR A 229 -9.82 1.14 18.45
N LEU A 230 -8.89 0.32 18.98
CA LEU A 230 -7.53 0.75 19.31
C LEU A 230 -6.77 1.26 18.09
N TRP A 231 -6.87 0.57 16.95
CA TRP A 231 -6.23 0.97 15.70
C TRP A 231 -6.75 2.32 15.19
N ARG A 232 -8.07 2.53 15.22
CA ARG A 232 -8.67 3.81 14.84
C ARG A 232 -8.23 4.94 15.77
N GLU A 233 -8.09 4.68 17.06
CA GLU A 233 -7.55 5.65 18.02
C GLU A 233 -6.08 5.97 17.77
N ASP A 234 -5.24 4.97 17.52
CA ASP A 234 -3.83 5.16 17.16
C ASP A 234 -3.67 5.98 15.87
N LEU A 235 -4.53 5.74 14.87
CA LEU A 235 -4.58 6.56 13.65
C LEU A 235 -4.95 8.01 13.95
N ARG A 236 -5.99 8.26 14.75
CA ARG A 236 -6.38 9.62 15.14
C ARG A 236 -5.29 10.32 15.94
N GLY A 237 -4.59 9.61 16.82
CA GLY A 237 -3.46 10.19 17.58
C GLY A 237 -2.28 10.54 16.68
N ARG A 238 -1.88 9.62 15.78
CA ARG A 238 -0.69 9.77 14.92
C ARG A 238 -0.88 10.71 13.74
N TYR A 239 -2.10 10.82 13.22
CA TYR A 239 -2.38 11.59 12.01
C TYR A 239 -3.44 12.68 12.21
N GLY A 240 -4.18 12.69 13.33
CA GLY A 240 -5.17 13.72 13.63
C GLY A 240 -4.58 15.10 13.98
N TRP A 241 -3.31 15.18 14.39
CA TRP A 241 -2.66 16.49 14.59
C TRP A 241 -2.40 17.21 13.25
N LEU A 242 -2.18 16.47 12.15
CA LEU A 242 -2.10 17.03 10.79
C LEU A 242 -3.44 17.70 10.42
N VAL A 243 -4.52 17.10 10.90
CA VAL A 243 -5.88 17.62 10.79
C VAL A 243 -6.10 18.94 11.49
N LEU A 244 -5.71 19.01 12.75
CA LEU A 244 -5.83 20.23 13.52
C LEU A 244 -4.93 21.34 12.96
N GLY A 245 -3.70 21.02 12.56
CA GLY A 245 -2.73 21.99 12.03
C GLY A 245 -3.20 22.69 10.76
N THR A 246 -3.77 21.96 9.81
CA THR A 246 -4.32 22.56 8.58
C THR A 246 -5.55 23.41 8.84
N SER A 247 -6.44 23.00 9.75
CA SER A 247 -7.61 23.81 10.13
C SER A 247 -7.22 25.14 10.78
N LEU A 248 -6.19 25.16 11.62
CA LEU A 248 -5.64 26.39 12.21
C LEU A 248 -5.01 27.31 11.15
N ALA A 249 -4.25 26.76 10.20
CA ALA A 249 -3.64 27.54 9.12
C ALA A 249 -4.70 28.19 8.21
N VAL A 250 -5.76 27.46 7.85
CA VAL A 250 -6.88 27.98 7.06
C VAL A 250 -7.63 29.06 7.84
N LEU A 251 -7.89 28.84 9.14
CA LEU A 251 -8.52 29.83 10.00
C LEU A 251 -7.69 31.13 10.06
N TRP A 252 -6.39 31.04 10.26
CA TRP A 252 -5.51 32.21 10.26
C TRP A 252 -5.43 32.89 8.88
N ALA A 253 -5.46 32.14 7.78
CA ALA A 253 -5.51 32.71 6.43
C ALA A 253 -6.80 33.53 6.22
N VAL A 254 -7.95 33.02 6.70
CA VAL A 254 -9.23 33.75 6.67
C VAL A 254 -9.16 35.00 7.54
N VAL A 255 -8.63 34.91 8.77
CA VAL A 255 -8.45 36.06 9.66
C VAL A 255 -7.59 37.14 8.99
N LEU A 256 -6.45 36.76 8.42
CA LEU A 256 -5.55 37.68 7.73
C LEU A 256 -6.20 38.29 6.48
N ALA A 257 -6.98 37.53 5.72
CA ALA A 257 -7.71 38.04 4.57
C ALA A 257 -8.76 39.08 5.00
N VAL A 258 -9.50 38.83 6.09
CA VAL A 258 -10.49 39.77 6.63
C VAL A 258 -9.80 41.04 7.14
N VAL A 259 -8.75 40.90 7.96
CA VAL A 259 -7.99 42.04 8.50
C VAL A 259 -7.35 42.85 7.37
N GLY A 260 -6.72 42.20 6.40
CA GLY A 260 -6.12 42.85 5.23
C GLY A 260 -7.16 43.60 4.40
N THR A 261 -8.35 43.02 4.20
CA THR A 261 -9.47 43.67 3.49
C THR A 261 -9.95 44.91 4.25
N VAL A 262 -10.24 44.79 5.55
CA VAL A 262 -10.69 45.93 6.38
C VAL A 262 -9.64 47.03 6.42
N TRP A 263 -8.37 46.68 6.58
CA TRP A 263 -7.26 47.63 6.56
C TRP A 263 -7.12 48.33 5.21
N GLY A 264 -7.23 47.60 4.09
CA GLY A 264 -7.22 48.16 2.74
C GLY A 264 -8.37 49.15 2.50
N LEU A 265 -9.59 48.80 2.92
CA LEU A 265 -10.77 49.67 2.84
C LEU A 265 -10.61 50.93 3.70
N ARG A 266 -10.12 50.79 4.94
CA ARG A 266 -9.82 51.93 5.82
C ARG A 266 -8.77 52.84 5.21
N ARG A 267 -7.68 52.27 4.67
CA ARG A 267 -6.58 53.04 4.06
C ARG A 267 -7.03 53.81 2.81
N ARG A 268 -7.92 53.23 1.99
CA ARG A 268 -8.53 53.94 0.85
C ARG A 268 -9.35 55.16 1.31
N ARG A 269 -10.27 54.96 2.27
CA ARG A 269 -11.07 56.06 2.85
C ARG A 269 -10.23 57.15 3.51
N TYR A 270 -9.15 56.78 4.20
CA TYR A 270 -8.21 57.75 4.77
C TYR A 270 -7.48 58.57 3.70
N ARG A 271 -7.09 57.95 2.57
CA ARG A 271 -6.44 58.66 1.45
C ARG A 271 -7.41 59.59 0.73
N GLU A 272 -8.67 59.18 0.54
CA GLU A 272 -9.73 60.03 -0.05
C GLU A 272 -10.02 61.24 0.83
N LYS A 273 -10.16 61.05 2.14
CA LYS A 273 -10.32 62.17 3.09
C LYS A 273 -9.11 63.10 3.10
N LYS A 274 -7.90 62.57 3.00
CA LYS A 274 -6.68 63.39 2.93
C LYS A 274 -6.64 64.23 1.65
N LYS A 275 -6.98 63.65 0.50
CA LYS A 275 -7.07 64.40 -0.77
C LYS A 275 -8.12 65.52 -0.72
N ALA A 276 -9.28 65.26 -0.13
CA ALA A 276 -10.32 66.26 0.05
C ALA A 276 -9.90 67.42 0.99
N LEU A 277 -8.99 67.16 1.93
CA LEU A 277 -8.39 68.20 2.77
C LEU A 277 -7.33 69.01 2.03
N ASP A 278 -6.61 68.41 1.07
CA ASP A 278 -5.59 69.08 0.27
C ASP A 278 -6.22 69.97 -0.85
N GLU A 279 -7.42 69.65 -1.34
CA GLU A 279 -8.15 70.45 -2.36
C GLU A 279 -8.79 71.73 -1.79
N GLY A 280 -8.96 71.85 -0.47
CA GLY A 280 -9.58 73.01 0.20
C GLY A 280 -8.63 74.17 0.52
N TRP A 281 -7.33 74.03 0.24
CA TRP A 281 -6.31 75.04 0.50
C TRP A 281 -5.74 75.60 -0.82
N VAL A 282 -6.55 76.32 -1.58
CA VAL A 282 -6.03 77.32 -2.52
C VAL A 282 -5.94 78.62 -1.74
N VAL A 283 -4.75 78.96 -1.27
CA VAL A 283 -4.46 80.29 -0.74
C VAL A 283 -4.09 81.14 -1.96
N ASP A 284 -5.04 81.94 -2.44
CA ASP A 284 -4.72 82.97 -3.43
C ASP A 284 -3.73 83.97 -2.80
N ALA A 285 -2.66 84.26 -3.53
CA ALA A 285 -1.51 85.07 -3.11
C ALA A 285 -1.82 86.58 -3.07
#